data_AF-A0A411HH38-F1
#
_entry.id   AF-A0A411HH38-F1
#
_cell.length_a   1.000
_cell.length_b   1.000
_cell.length_c   1.000
_cell.angle_alpha   90.00
_cell.angle_beta   90.00
_cell.angle_gamma   90.00
#
_symmetry.space_group_name_H-M   'P 1'
#
loop_
_entity.id
_entity.type
_entity.pdbx_description
1 polymer ?
#
loop_
_entity_poly.entity_id
_entity_poly.type
_entity_poly.pdbx_seq_one_letter_code
_entity_poly.pdbx_strand_id
1 'polypeptide(L)' 'MSDLPNAITIDEARDKITHLWELWNVQHPVVGGASPLTFYRWLEHEHSHVLSFDFDGDRFQQIVVWINTTHGS' A
#
# COMPACT_ATOMS: atom_id res chain seq x y z
N MET A 1 -1.69 -28.54 8.73
CA MET A 1 -1.10 -27.19 8.61
C MET A 1 -1.55 -26.68 7.27
N SER A 2 -2.49 -25.73 7.25
CA SER A 2 -3.03 -25.19 6.00
C SER A 2 -2.09 -24.08 5.54
N ASP A 3 -1.23 -24.37 4.58
CA ASP A 3 -0.56 -23.34 3.78
C ASP A 3 -1.63 -22.43 3.19
N LEU A 4 -1.65 -21.15 3.61
CA LEU A 4 -2.44 -20.12 2.94
C LEU A 4 -1.80 -19.88 1.57
N PRO A 5 -2.41 -20.30 0.44
CA PRO A 5 -1.67 -20.41 -0.81
C PRO A 5 -1.32 -19.08 -1.51
N ASN A 6 -1.62 -17.91 -0.94
CA ASN A 6 -1.68 -16.65 -1.69
C ASN A 6 -1.32 -15.37 -0.89
N ALA A 7 -0.68 -15.48 0.27
CA ALA A 7 -0.16 -14.30 0.96
C ALA A 7 1.10 -13.82 0.23
N ILE A 8 1.11 -12.57 -0.26
CA ILE A 8 2.35 -11.98 -0.79
C ILE A 8 3.29 -11.68 0.37
N THR A 9 4.60 -11.67 0.11
CA THR A 9 5.57 -11.29 1.15
C THR A 9 5.46 -9.80 1.47
N ILE A 10 5.95 -9.41 2.66
CA ILE A 10 5.93 -8.01 3.09
C ILE A 10 6.75 -7.10 2.15
N ASP A 11 7.85 -7.62 1.59
CA ASP A 11 8.69 -6.88 0.65
C ASP A 11 7.98 -6.70 -0.70
N GLU A 12 7.34 -7.74 -1.23
CA GLU A 12 6.51 -7.63 -2.43
C GLU A 12 5.31 -6.69 -2.24
N ALA A 13 4.70 -6.70 -1.05
CA ALA A 13 3.62 -5.80 -0.69
C ALA A 13 4.11 -4.35 -0.69
N ARG A 14 5.24 -4.09 -0.02
CA ARG A 14 5.86 -2.77 0.02
C ARG A 14 6.12 -2.24 -1.38
N ASP A 15 6.83 -3.00 -2.23
CA ASP A 15 7.21 -2.56 -3.57
C ASP A 15 5.98 -2.26 -4.45
N LYS A 16 4.98 -3.15 -4.41
CA LYS A 16 3.72 -2.95 -5.16
C LYS A 16 2.95 -1.74 -4.65
N ILE A 17 2.80 -1.58 -3.34
CA ILE A 17 2.05 -0.49 -2.73
C ILE A 17 2.71 0.86 -3.05
N THR A 18 4.04 0.94 -2.98
CA THR A 18 4.76 2.18 -3.34
C THR A 18 4.61 2.51 -4.81
N HIS A 19 4.69 1.51 -5.70
CA HIS A 19 4.48 1.73 -7.13
C HIS A 19 3.04 2.16 -7.46
N LEU A 20 2.04 1.53 -6.84
CA LEU A 20 0.63 1.90 -7.00
C LEU A 20 0.37 3.32 -6.48
N TRP A 21 1.04 3.75 -5.42
CA TRP A 21 0.93 5.12 -4.91
C TRP A 21 1.48 6.15 -5.91
N GLU A 22 2.61 5.87 -6.56
CA GLU A 22 3.15 6.74 -7.63
C GLU A 22 2.16 6.88 -8.80
N LEU A 23 1.64 5.76 -9.29
CA LEU A 23 0.63 5.75 -10.36
C LEU A 23 -0.63 6.50 -9.94
N TRP A 24 -1.07 6.31 -8.70
CA TRP A 24 -2.23 6.98 -8.13
C TRP A 24 -2.05 8.50 -8.12
N ASN A 25 -0.88 9.00 -7.71
CA ASN A 25 -0.54 10.43 -7.72
C ASN A 25 -0.55 11.04 -9.12
N VAL A 26 -0.08 10.30 -10.14
CA VAL A 26 -0.10 10.76 -11.53
C VAL A 26 -1.53 10.86 -12.06
N GLN A 27 -2.39 9.90 -11.73
CA GLN A 27 -3.78 9.85 -12.21
C GLN A 27 -4.72 10.78 -11.42
N HIS A 28 -4.40 11.04 -10.16
CA HIS A 28 -5.19 11.88 -9.25
C HIS A 28 -4.35 13.06 -8.75
N PRO A 29 -3.99 14.02 -9.62
CA PRO A 29 -3.30 15.23 -9.20
C PRO A 29 -4.26 16.11 -8.38
N VAL A 30 -4.32 15.87 -7.07
CA VAL A 30 -5.12 16.67 -6.14
C VAL A 30 -4.32 17.92 -5.78
N VAL A 31 -4.93 19.10 -5.96
CA VAL A 31 -4.41 20.36 -5.40
C VAL A 31 -4.44 20.24 -3.87
N GLY A 32 -3.29 19.98 -3.26
CA GLY A 32 -3.16 19.70 -1.81
C GLY A 32 -2.54 18.35 -1.45
N GLY A 33 -2.21 17.50 -2.43
CA GLY A 33 -1.56 16.20 -2.25
C GLY A 33 -2.53 15.02 -2.16
N ALA A 34 -2.09 13.83 -2.57
CA ALA A 34 -2.89 12.62 -2.41
C ALA A 34 -3.03 12.27 -0.92
N SER A 35 -4.23 11.86 -0.51
CA SER A 35 -4.50 11.40 0.86
C SER A 35 -4.14 9.93 1.01
N PRO A 36 -3.22 9.56 1.94
CA PRO A 36 -2.90 8.16 2.21
C PRO A 36 -4.12 7.32 2.63
N LEU A 37 -5.10 7.93 3.30
CA LEU A 37 -6.34 7.25 3.69
C LEU A 37 -7.21 6.89 2.49
N THR A 38 -7.34 7.81 1.52
CA THR A 38 -8.12 7.56 0.30
C THR A 38 -7.46 6.47 -0.54
N PHE A 39 -6.14 6.51 -0.66
CA PHE A 39 -5.39 5.47 -1.33
C PHE A 39 -5.51 4.11 -0.63
N TYR A 40 -5.41 4.07 0.70
CA TYR A 40 -5.59 2.83 1.46
C TYR A 40 -6.97 2.19 1.21
N ARG A 41 -8.04 2.99 1.22
CA ARG A 41 -9.38 2.49 0.88
C ARG A 41 -9.47 1.99 -0.57
N TRP A 42 -8.82 2.67 -1.50
CA TRP A 42 -8.74 2.20 -2.88
C TRP A 42 -7.98 0.87 -2.99
N LEU A 43 -6.89 0.67 -2.23
CA LEU A 43 -6.21 -0.63 -2.16
C LEU A 43 -7.12 -1.72 -1.61
N GLU A 44 -7.91 -1.44 -0.56
CA GLU A 44 -8.85 -2.42 0.00
C GLU A 44 -9.90 -2.87 -1.02
N HIS A 45 -10.33 -1.99 -1.92
CA HIS A 45 -11.33 -2.29 -2.94
C HIS A 45 -10.75 -2.91 -4.21
N GLU A 46 -9.71 -2.31 -4.79
CA GLU A 46 -9.21 -2.66 -6.13
C GLU A 46 -7.97 -3.57 -6.09
N HIS A 47 -7.21 -3.53 -5.00
CA HIS A 47 -5.93 -4.24 -4.88
C HIS A 47 -5.81 -5.03 -3.56
N SER A 48 -6.89 -5.59 -3.03
CA SER A 48 -6.91 -6.25 -1.71
C SER A 48 -5.85 -7.34 -1.53
N HIS A 49 -5.44 -7.99 -2.61
CA HIS A 49 -4.33 -8.96 -2.62
C HIS A 49 -2.99 -8.37 -2.18
N VAL A 50 -2.74 -7.05 -2.34
CA VAL A 50 -1.50 -6.43 -1.85
C VAL A 50 -1.52 -6.16 -0.35
N LEU A 51 -2.68 -6.32 0.30
CA LEU A 51 -2.86 -6.19 1.75
C LEU A 51 -2.86 -7.54 2.48
N SER A 52 -2.67 -8.65 1.76
CA SER A 52 -2.69 -10.01 2.32
C SER A 52 -1.38 -10.46 2.98
N PHE A 53 -0.39 -9.56 3.07
CA PHE A 53 0.89 -9.86 3.71
C PHE A 53 0.74 -10.04 5.23
N ASP A 54 1.56 -10.92 5.78
CA ASP A 54 1.65 -11.13 7.22
C ASP A 54 2.39 -9.96 7.87
N PHE A 55 1.74 -9.32 8.83
CA PHE A 55 2.28 -8.17 9.55
C PHE A 55 1.57 -8.03 10.90
N ASP A 56 2.36 -8.08 11.97
CA ASP A 56 1.89 -7.89 13.33
C ASP A 56 1.87 -6.39 13.66
N GLY A 57 0.78 -5.71 13.30
CA GLY A 57 0.60 -4.28 13.52
C GLY A 57 -0.49 -3.63 12.69
N ASP A 58 -0.59 -2.31 12.78
CA ASP A 58 -1.50 -1.51 11.97
C ASP A 58 -0.95 -1.36 10.54
N ARG A 59 -1.57 -2.09 9.59
CA ARG A 59 -1.20 -2.04 8.18
C ARG A 59 -1.32 -0.66 7.56
N PHE A 60 -2.32 0.14 7.96
CA PHE A 60 -2.49 1.48 7.43
C PHE A 60 -1.30 2.36 7.83
N GLN A 61 -0.89 2.33 9.10
CA GLN A 61 0.29 3.06 9.57
C GLN A 61 1.57 2.59 8.84
N GLN A 62 1.72 1.27 8.67
CA GLN A 62 2.86 0.72 7.95
C GLN A 62 2.93 1.19 6.50
N ILE A 63 1.79 1.25 5.80
CA ILE A 63 1.70 1.75 4.42
C ILE A 63 2.03 3.24 4.35
N VAL A 64 1.54 4.04 5.31
CA VAL A 64 1.90 5.47 5.41
C VAL A 64 3.41 5.63 5.58
N VAL A 65 4.05 4.79 6.41
CA VAL A 65 5.51 4.79 6.56
C VAL A 65 6.20 4.46 5.24
N TRP A 66 5.76 3.40 4.53
CA TRP A 66 6.34 3.04 3.23
C TRP A 66 6.25 4.17 2.22
N ILE A 67 5.07 4.79 2.09
CA ILE A 67 4.84 5.93 1.20
C ILE A 67 5.78 7.10 1.55
N ASN A 68 5.83 7.49 2.83
CA ASN A 68 6.65 8.62 3.26
C ASN A 68 8.16 8.35 3.14
N THR A 69 8.59 7.10 3.30
CA THR A 69 10.01 6.71 3.21
C THR A 69 10.48 6.63 1.76
N THR A 70 9.63 6.15 0.84
CA THR A 70 9.97 6.05 -0.58
C THR A 70 10.02 7.42 -1.26
N HIS A 71 9.23 8.40 -0.78
CA HIS A 71 9.23 9.78 -1.28
C HIS A 71 10.01 10.77 -0.39
N GLY A 72 10.73 10.26 0.61
CA GLY A 72 11.45 11.03 1.61
C GLY A 72 12.96 11.00 1.42
N SER A 73 13.47 11.85 0.52
CA SER A 73 14.73 12.60 0.64
C SER A 73 14.66 13.83 -0.27
#